data_AF-A0A5C8M5F1-F1
#
_entry.id   AF-A0A5C8M5F1-F1
#
_cell.length_a   1.000
_cell.length_b   1.000
_cell.length_c   1.000
_cell.angle_alpha   90.00
_cell.angle_beta   90.00
_cell.angle_gamma   90.00
#
_symmetry.space_group_name_H-M   'P 1'
#
loop_
_entity.id
_entity.type
_entity.pdbx_description
1 polymer ?
#
loop_
_entity_poly.entity_id
_entity_poly.type
_entity_poly.pdbx_seq_one_letter_code
_entity_poly.pdbx_strand_id
1 'polypeptide(L)'
;MDTSKMNPSWSSKQAVALFDRTWGYDKPYHELIVEGYRFLFLSGEAYRDVNASVGEDAFLSPEQLVWLRERLGAAEPGKPVFVFLHQPLPQTLDGTDQELGVVQHQELRALLDAHPNVIFFSGHTHWNLETTKQVKQLKFLAASSASIRQVWSSHNRPETRAISQSLIIDVYADHVVINRREHTEKRWIEPSIAKGYDTK
;
A
#
# COMPACT_ATOMS: atom_id res chain seq x y z
N MET A 1 8.88 13.35 20.09
CA MET A 1 7.79 14.28 19.67
C MET A 1 6.52 13.69 20.27
N ASP A 2 5.76 14.48 21.05
CA ASP A 2 4.52 13.98 21.67
C ASP A 2 3.42 13.95 20.60
N THR A 3 3.17 12.78 20.02
CA THR A 3 2.15 12.57 18.98
C THR A 3 0.73 12.57 19.53
N SER A 4 0.54 12.64 20.86
CA SER A 4 -0.79 12.74 21.46
C SER A 4 -1.43 14.12 21.28
N LYS A 5 -0.61 15.16 21.04
CA LYS A 5 -1.07 16.54 20.81
C LYS A 5 -0.95 16.89 19.34
N MET A 6 -2.10 17.08 18.69
CA MET A 6 -2.11 17.56 17.30
C MET A 6 -1.70 19.01 17.22
N ASN A 7 -1.07 19.38 16.11
CA ASN A 7 -0.84 20.78 15.79
C ASN A 7 -2.20 21.49 15.59
N PRO A 8 -2.53 22.54 16.38
CA PRO A 8 -3.81 23.23 16.28
C PRO A 8 -4.00 23.97 14.94
N SER A 9 -2.93 24.19 14.16
CA SER A 9 -2.99 24.80 12.83
C SER A 9 -3.16 23.78 11.70
N TRP A 10 -3.42 22.51 12.01
CA TRP A 10 -3.53 21.41 11.05
C TRP A 10 -4.85 20.66 11.25
N SER A 11 -5.40 20.16 10.14
CA SER A 11 -6.57 19.27 10.13
C SER A 11 -6.51 18.34 8.91
N SER A 12 -7.22 17.22 8.97
CA SER A 12 -7.41 16.30 7.85
C SER A 12 -7.92 17.03 6.62
N LYS A 13 -8.91 17.93 6.79
CA LYS A 13 -9.46 18.74 5.70
C LYS A 13 -8.41 19.61 5.01
N GLN A 14 -7.52 20.25 5.78
CA GLN A 14 -6.45 21.07 5.21
C GLN A 14 -5.39 20.21 4.51
N ALA A 15 -5.07 19.04 5.08
CA ALA A 15 -4.10 18.10 4.50
C ALA A 15 -4.59 17.54 3.15
N VAL A 16 -5.83 17.06 3.10
CA VAL A 16 -6.47 16.57 1.85
C VAL A 16 -6.52 17.69 0.82
N ALA A 17 -7.01 18.87 1.19
CA ALA A 17 -7.07 20.00 0.25
C ALA A 17 -5.69 20.46 -0.24
N LEU A 18 -4.64 20.33 0.56
CA LEU A 18 -3.26 20.58 0.13
C LEU A 18 -2.79 19.54 -0.87
N PHE A 19 -3.03 18.25 -0.60
CA PHE A 19 -2.71 17.15 -1.50
C PHE A 19 -3.38 17.34 -2.87
N ASP A 20 -4.70 17.55 -2.87
CA ASP A 20 -5.52 17.77 -4.07
C ASP A 20 -4.98 18.93 -4.91
N ARG A 21 -4.67 20.07 -4.28
CA ARG A 21 -4.08 21.23 -5.00
C ARG A 21 -2.67 20.98 -5.51
N THR A 22 -1.85 20.24 -4.76
CA THR A 22 -0.45 19.98 -5.13
C THR A 22 -0.37 19.09 -6.37
N TRP A 23 -1.26 18.10 -6.46
CA TRP A 23 -1.25 17.11 -7.54
C TRP A 23 -2.30 17.36 -8.63
N GLY A 24 -3.23 18.30 -8.41
CA GLY A 24 -4.30 18.60 -9.36
C GLY A 24 -5.38 17.53 -9.42
N TYR A 25 -5.69 16.88 -8.29
CA TYR A 25 -6.73 15.85 -8.20
C TYR A 25 -8.00 16.39 -7.55
N ASP A 26 -9.17 15.86 -7.95
CA ASP A 26 -10.46 16.20 -7.34
C ASP A 26 -10.70 15.51 -6.00
N LYS A 27 -9.98 14.40 -5.77
CA LYS A 27 -10.06 13.53 -4.60
C LYS A 27 -8.66 13.03 -4.25
N PRO A 28 -8.41 12.67 -2.98
CA PRO A 28 -7.11 12.15 -2.56
C PRO A 28 -6.86 10.71 -3.03
N TYR A 29 -7.88 10.06 -3.58
CA TYR A 29 -7.81 8.78 -4.28
C TYR A 29 -8.14 8.97 -5.76
N HIS A 30 -7.48 8.21 -6.63
CA HIS A 30 -7.63 8.37 -8.06
C HIS A 30 -7.20 7.12 -8.83
N GLU A 31 -7.50 7.16 -10.13
CA GLU A 31 -7.13 6.12 -11.08
C GLU A 31 -6.14 6.67 -12.09
N LEU A 32 -5.19 5.83 -12.45
CA LEU A 32 -4.33 6.00 -13.60
C LEU A 32 -4.40 4.75 -14.48
N ILE A 33 -4.52 4.93 -15.78
CA ILE A 33 -4.42 3.85 -16.76
C ILE A 33 -3.18 4.10 -17.61
N VAL A 34 -2.27 3.12 -17.63
CA VAL A 34 -1.04 3.16 -18.45
C VAL A 34 -0.99 1.88 -19.26
N GLU A 35 -0.93 2.00 -20.59
CA GLU A 35 -0.89 0.84 -21.51
C GLU A 35 -2.01 -0.18 -21.25
N GLY A 36 -3.19 0.28 -20.81
CA GLY A 36 -4.34 -0.56 -20.47
C GLY A 36 -4.26 -1.26 -19.11
N TYR A 37 -3.22 -1.03 -18.31
CA TYR A 37 -3.12 -1.50 -16.92
C TYR A 37 -3.66 -0.44 -15.96
N ARG A 38 -4.42 -0.89 -14.96
CA ARG A 38 -5.12 -0.01 -14.01
C ARG A 38 -4.34 0.11 -12.70
N PHE A 39 -4.09 1.34 -12.30
CA PHE A 39 -3.45 1.71 -11.04
C PHE A 39 -4.45 2.51 -10.22
N LEU A 40 -4.80 1.99 -9.05
CA LEU A 40 -5.79 2.55 -8.14
C LEU A 40 -5.06 3.03 -6.88
N PHE A 41 -5.05 4.32 -6.66
CA PHE A 41 -4.41 4.94 -5.51
C PHE A 41 -5.48 5.29 -4.47
N LEU A 42 -5.40 4.66 -3.30
CA LEU A 42 -6.24 4.93 -2.14
C LEU A 42 -5.51 5.87 -1.18
N SER A 43 -6.28 6.62 -0.39
CA SER A 43 -5.75 7.52 0.62
C SER A 43 -6.64 7.56 1.85
N GLY A 44 -6.03 7.72 3.03
CA GLY A 44 -6.75 8.11 4.23
C GLY A 44 -7.38 9.50 4.05
N GLU A 45 -8.66 9.63 4.38
CA GLU A 45 -9.44 10.88 4.22
C GLU A 45 -9.69 11.59 5.55
N ALA A 46 -9.46 10.88 6.65
CA ALA A 46 -9.59 11.39 8.01
C ALA A 46 -8.50 10.80 8.91
N TYR A 47 -8.24 11.51 9.99
CA TYR A 47 -7.22 11.19 10.99
C TYR A 47 -7.81 11.40 12.39
N ARG A 48 -6.95 11.36 13.41
CA ARG A 48 -7.36 11.50 14.82
C ARG A 48 -7.99 12.87 15.17
N ASP A 49 -7.91 13.87 14.28
CA ASP A 49 -8.60 15.17 14.45
C ASP A 49 -10.10 15.07 14.21
N VAL A 50 -10.52 14.18 13.33
CA VAL A 50 -11.93 13.95 13.01
C VAL A 50 -12.54 12.97 13.99
N ASN A 51 -11.82 11.89 14.30
CA ASN A 51 -12.20 10.91 15.30
C ASN A 51 -10.95 10.31 15.93
N ALA A 52 -10.78 10.48 17.25
CA ALA A 52 -9.61 10.01 17.98
C ALA A 52 -9.34 8.50 17.82
N SER A 53 -10.38 7.69 17.56
CA SER A 53 -10.22 6.24 17.35
C SER A 53 -9.56 5.88 16.02
N VAL A 54 -9.46 6.83 15.07
CA VAL A 54 -8.75 6.61 13.79
C VAL A 54 -7.25 6.50 14.05
N GLY A 55 -6.70 7.18 15.05
CA GLY A 55 -5.27 7.08 15.36
C GLY A 55 -4.38 7.46 14.17
N GLU A 56 -3.57 6.50 13.71
CA GLU A 56 -2.69 6.57 12.53
C GLU A 56 -3.25 5.83 11.31
N ASP A 57 -4.36 5.12 11.50
CA ASP A 57 -4.98 4.26 10.51
C ASP A 57 -5.53 5.07 9.34
N ALA A 58 -5.55 4.47 8.16
CA ALA A 58 -6.29 5.01 7.03
C ALA A 58 -7.79 4.89 7.29
N PHE A 59 -8.47 6.02 7.43
CA PHE A 59 -9.92 6.09 7.29
C PHE A 59 -10.29 6.17 5.79
N LEU A 60 -11.00 5.16 5.31
CA LEU A 60 -11.56 5.08 3.95
C LEU A 60 -13.06 5.34 4.03
N SER A 61 -13.52 6.40 3.37
CA SER A 61 -14.96 6.72 3.31
C SER A 61 -15.76 5.65 2.56
N PRO A 62 -17.07 5.52 2.84
CA PRO A 62 -17.97 4.72 2.02
C PRO A 62 -17.89 5.08 0.54
N GLU A 63 -17.75 6.37 0.21
CA GLU A 63 -17.61 6.85 -1.16
C GLU A 63 -16.36 6.29 -1.85
N GLN A 64 -15.21 6.29 -1.15
CA GLN A 64 -13.96 5.72 -1.68
C GLN A 64 -14.06 4.21 -1.86
N LEU A 65 -14.71 3.48 -0.94
CA LEU A 65 -14.90 2.03 -1.04
C LEU A 65 -15.87 1.63 -2.16
N VAL A 66 -16.94 2.40 -2.37
CA VAL A 66 -17.84 2.25 -3.52
C VAL A 66 -17.09 2.52 -4.82
N TRP A 67 -16.34 3.61 -4.91
CA TRP A 67 -15.49 3.91 -6.07
C TRP A 67 -14.51 2.78 -6.37
N LEU A 68 -13.81 2.26 -5.36
CA LEU A 68 -12.87 1.15 -5.53
C LEU A 68 -13.58 -0.10 -6.06
N ARG A 69 -14.76 -0.41 -5.55
CA ARG A 69 -15.58 -1.55 -6.01
C ARG A 69 -15.97 -1.42 -7.47
N GLU A 70 -16.40 -0.23 -7.90
CA GLU A 70 -16.74 0.04 -9.29
C GLU A 70 -15.52 -0.13 -10.22
N ARG A 71 -14.35 0.39 -9.82
CA ARG A 71 -13.12 0.28 -10.62
C ARG A 71 -12.58 -1.13 -10.71
N LEU A 72 -12.67 -1.90 -9.63
CA LEU A 72 -12.31 -3.32 -9.63
C LEU A 72 -13.29 -4.16 -10.47
N GLY A 73 -14.60 -3.86 -10.41
CA GLY A 73 -15.61 -4.53 -11.23
C GLY A 73 -15.50 -4.21 -12.74
N ALA A 74 -14.93 -3.06 -13.09
CA ALA A 74 -14.66 -2.66 -14.47
C ALA A 74 -13.28 -3.12 -14.99
N ALA A 75 -12.50 -3.85 -14.19
CA ALA A 75 -11.18 -4.33 -14.59
C ALA A 75 -11.27 -5.45 -15.64
N GLU A 76 -10.37 -5.41 -16.62
CA GLU A 76 -10.30 -6.45 -17.65
C GLU A 76 -9.88 -7.80 -17.03
N PRO A 77 -10.63 -8.89 -17.29
CA PRO A 77 -10.22 -10.21 -16.86
C PRO A 77 -8.84 -10.58 -17.43
N GLY A 78 -8.00 -11.19 -16.62
CA GLY A 78 -6.66 -11.63 -17.06
C GLY A 78 -5.57 -10.56 -17.01
N LYS A 79 -5.87 -9.31 -16.61
CA LYS A 79 -4.86 -8.28 -16.34
C LYS A 79 -4.75 -7.97 -14.84
N PRO A 80 -3.53 -7.71 -14.33
CA PRO A 80 -3.34 -7.28 -12.96
C PRO A 80 -3.93 -5.87 -12.75
N VAL A 81 -4.49 -5.66 -11.57
CA VAL A 81 -4.86 -4.33 -11.08
C VAL A 81 -3.95 -3.98 -9.92
N PHE A 82 -3.26 -2.85 -10.02
CA PHE A 82 -2.32 -2.40 -9.00
C PHE A 82 -3.07 -1.47 -8.04
N VAL A 83 -3.18 -1.85 -6.76
CA VAL A 83 -3.89 -1.06 -5.75
C VAL A 83 -2.88 -0.59 -4.71
N PHE A 84 -2.87 0.69 -4.38
CA PHE A 84 -1.90 1.30 -3.47
C PHE A 84 -2.61 1.93 -2.28
N LEU A 85 -2.14 1.66 -1.07
CA LEU A 85 -2.52 2.38 0.16
C LEU A 85 -1.32 2.41 1.08
N HIS A 86 -0.96 3.55 1.66
CA HIS A 86 0.23 3.65 2.51
C HIS A 86 0.15 2.69 3.72
N GLN A 87 -0.94 2.76 4.48
CA GLN A 87 -1.14 1.90 5.62
C GLN A 87 -1.41 0.44 5.19
N PRO A 88 -0.83 -0.53 5.91
CA PRO A 88 -0.97 -1.93 5.57
C PRO A 88 -2.38 -2.42 5.90
N LEU A 89 -2.87 -3.32 5.06
CA LEU A 89 -4.05 -4.11 5.41
C LEU A 89 -3.61 -5.18 6.44
N PRO A 90 -4.24 -5.28 7.61
CA PRO A 90 -3.90 -6.32 8.60
C PRO A 90 -3.98 -7.74 8.02
N GLN A 91 -3.20 -8.64 8.59
CA GLN A 91 -3.09 -10.05 8.24
C GLN A 91 -2.65 -10.30 6.79
N THR A 92 -1.82 -9.40 6.24
CA THR A 92 -1.29 -9.55 4.88
C THR A 92 0.20 -9.88 4.84
N LEU A 93 1.04 -9.18 5.59
CA LEU A 93 2.50 -9.31 5.55
C LEU A 93 3.07 -9.38 6.97
N ASP A 94 4.35 -9.77 7.09
CA ASP A 94 5.02 -9.72 8.38
C ASP A 94 4.99 -8.27 8.91
N GLY A 95 4.52 -8.10 10.15
CA GLY A 95 4.41 -6.81 10.84
C GLY A 95 3.06 -6.12 10.73
N THR A 96 2.22 -6.48 9.77
CA THR A 96 0.92 -5.80 9.56
C THR A 96 -0.11 -6.05 10.65
N ASP A 97 0.13 -7.05 11.51
CA ASP A 97 -0.74 -7.39 12.64
C ASP A 97 -0.37 -6.69 13.94
N GLN A 98 0.77 -5.97 13.97
CA GLN A 98 1.19 -5.21 15.14
C GLN A 98 0.54 -3.83 15.20
N GLU A 99 -0.16 -3.44 14.15
CA GLU A 99 -0.80 -2.14 13.99
C GLU A 99 -2.17 -2.33 13.35
N LEU A 100 -3.16 -1.54 13.76
CA LEU A 100 -4.35 -1.36 12.94
C LEU A 100 -3.95 -0.37 11.85
N GLY A 101 -3.95 -0.80 10.58
CA GLY A 101 -3.53 0.06 9.48
C GLY A 101 -4.70 0.73 8.76
N VAL A 102 -5.89 0.12 8.78
CA VAL A 102 -7.06 0.62 8.05
C VAL A 102 -8.30 0.47 8.92
N VAL A 103 -9.04 1.56 9.12
CA VAL A 103 -10.25 1.56 9.94
C VAL A 103 -11.29 0.58 9.36
N GLN A 104 -11.49 0.59 8.04
CA GLN A 104 -12.40 -0.29 7.29
C GLN A 104 -11.70 -1.57 6.77
N HIS A 105 -10.68 -2.08 7.47
CA HIS A 105 -9.89 -3.24 7.00
C HIS A 105 -10.73 -4.46 6.61
N GLN A 106 -11.83 -4.77 7.31
CA GLN A 106 -12.68 -5.93 6.99
C GLN A 106 -13.36 -5.76 5.63
N GLU A 107 -13.90 -4.56 5.35
CA GLU A 107 -14.57 -4.28 4.08
C GLU A 107 -13.56 -4.22 2.93
N LEU A 108 -12.42 -3.54 3.13
CA LEU A 108 -11.34 -3.53 2.15
C LEU A 108 -10.85 -4.96 1.87
N ARG A 109 -10.64 -5.77 2.91
CA ARG A 109 -10.21 -7.16 2.76
C ARG A 109 -11.21 -7.98 1.95
N ALA A 110 -12.50 -7.89 2.24
CA ALA A 110 -13.54 -8.60 1.51
C ALA A 110 -13.58 -8.18 0.03
N LEU A 111 -13.38 -6.89 -0.25
CA LEU A 111 -13.36 -6.36 -1.60
C LEU A 111 -12.14 -6.86 -2.39
N LEU A 112 -10.94 -6.84 -1.80
CA LEU A 112 -9.72 -7.34 -2.46
C LEU A 112 -9.74 -8.86 -2.61
N ASP A 113 -10.27 -9.61 -1.64
CA ASP A 113 -10.43 -11.07 -1.70
C ASP A 113 -11.29 -11.54 -2.88
N ALA A 114 -12.22 -10.69 -3.37
CA ALA A 114 -13.07 -10.97 -4.52
C ALA A 114 -12.37 -10.74 -5.87
N HIS A 115 -11.17 -10.15 -5.89
CA HIS A 115 -10.46 -9.76 -7.11
C HIS A 115 -9.03 -10.34 -7.11
N PRO A 116 -8.84 -11.62 -7.51
CA PRO A 116 -7.54 -12.30 -7.37
C PRO A 116 -6.43 -11.74 -8.26
N ASN A 117 -6.80 -10.98 -9.30
CA ASN A 117 -5.89 -10.23 -10.16
C ASN A 117 -5.31 -8.97 -9.50
N VAL A 118 -5.76 -8.62 -8.29
CA VAL A 118 -5.16 -7.50 -7.54
C VAL A 118 -3.73 -7.81 -7.10
N ILE A 119 -2.89 -6.79 -7.21
CA ILE A 119 -1.62 -6.66 -6.49
C ILE A 119 -1.74 -5.42 -5.58
N PHE A 120 -1.83 -5.65 -4.28
CA PHE A 120 -2.00 -4.63 -3.26
C PHE A 120 -0.64 -4.23 -2.67
N PHE A 121 -0.29 -2.96 -2.81
CA PHE A 121 0.94 -2.37 -2.32
C PHE A 121 0.67 -1.51 -1.09
N SER A 122 1.49 -1.72 -0.07
CA SER A 122 1.51 -0.89 1.14
C SER A 122 2.92 -0.56 1.61
N GLY A 123 3.03 0.18 2.70
CA GLY A 123 4.29 0.51 3.35
C GLY A 123 4.12 0.56 4.86
N HIS A 124 4.43 1.71 5.45
CA HIS A 124 4.24 2.05 6.87
C HIS A 124 5.13 1.28 7.87
N THR A 125 5.16 -0.05 7.80
CA THR A 125 5.88 -0.89 8.77
C THR A 125 7.40 -0.68 8.70
N HIS A 126 7.91 -0.31 7.52
CA HIS A 126 9.35 -0.23 7.20
C HIS A 126 10.10 -1.56 7.35
N TRP A 127 9.39 -2.70 7.44
CA TRP A 127 10.04 -3.98 7.70
C TRP A 127 10.92 -4.44 6.53
N ASN A 128 12.06 -5.04 6.89
CA ASN A 128 13.13 -5.42 5.98
C ASN A 128 12.68 -6.47 4.93
N LEU A 129 12.88 -6.17 3.64
CA LEU A 129 12.52 -7.02 2.49
C LEU A 129 13.26 -8.35 2.43
N GLU A 130 14.44 -8.45 3.06
CA GLU A 130 15.32 -9.62 3.02
C GLU A 130 15.09 -10.57 4.19
N THR A 131 14.82 -10.02 5.39
CA THR A 131 14.69 -10.82 6.62
C THR A 131 13.25 -11.10 7.03
N THR A 132 12.27 -10.54 6.31
CA THR A 132 10.83 -10.72 6.59
C THR A 132 10.03 -10.97 5.31
N LYS A 133 8.80 -11.49 5.45
CA LYS A 133 7.89 -11.78 4.33
C LYS A 133 7.09 -10.54 3.96
N GLN A 134 7.70 -9.69 3.12
CA GLN A 134 7.08 -8.46 2.61
C GLN A 134 6.42 -8.60 1.24
N VAL A 135 6.35 -9.80 0.69
CA VAL A 135 5.52 -10.14 -0.48
C VAL A 135 4.87 -11.50 -0.21
N LYS A 136 3.55 -11.60 -0.33
CA LYS A 136 2.80 -12.81 -0.01
C LYS A 136 1.58 -12.98 -0.90
N GLN A 137 1.42 -14.17 -1.45
CA GLN A 137 0.20 -14.57 -2.15
C GLN A 137 -0.89 -14.94 -1.15
N LEU A 138 -2.02 -14.23 -1.21
CA LEU A 138 -3.28 -14.52 -0.54
C LEU A 138 -4.32 -14.88 -1.62
N LYS A 139 -5.58 -14.49 -1.46
CA LYS A 139 -6.52 -14.46 -2.60
C LYS A 139 -6.09 -13.43 -3.64
N PHE A 140 -5.43 -12.35 -3.23
CA PHE A 140 -4.71 -11.38 -4.05
C PHE A 140 -3.21 -11.39 -3.68
N LEU A 141 -2.34 -10.71 -4.44
CA LEU A 141 -0.93 -10.58 -4.07
C LEU A 141 -0.74 -9.33 -3.20
N ALA A 142 -0.16 -9.46 -2.01
CA ALA A 142 0.20 -8.32 -1.17
C ALA A 142 1.72 -8.08 -1.24
N ALA A 143 2.14 -6.83 -1.29
CA ALA A 143 3.54 -6.42 -1.28
C ALA A 143 3.75 -5.13 -0.47
N SER A 144 4.86 -5.05 0.27
CA SER A 144 5.27 -3.86 1.01
C SER A 144 6.55 -3.27 0.42
N SER A 145 6.61 -1.95 0.32
CA SER A 145 7.77 -1.24 -0.21
C SER A 145 9.00 -1.22 0.71
N ALA A 146 8.87 -1.70 1.95
CA ALA A 146 9.81 -1.42 3.04
C ALA A 146 10.07 0.08 3.19
N SER A 147 11.32 0.50 3.33
CA SER A 147 11.70 1.90 3.43
C SER A 147 13.11 2.17 2.89
N ILE A 148 13.30 3.37 2.34
CA ILE A 148 14.62 3.91 1.96
C ILE A 148 15.39 4.49 3.16
N ARG A 149 14.74 4.63 4.33
CA ARG A 149 15.34 5.14 5.56
C ARG A 149 14.68 4.52 6.79
N GLN A 150 15.50 4.17 7.80
CA GLN A 150 15.04 3.49 9.00
C GLN A 150 14.24 2.24 8.61
N VAL A 151 14.92 1.24 8.04
CA VAL A 151 14.35 -0.10 7.85
C VAL A 151 14.29 -0.79 9.22
N TRP A 152 13.25 -1.58 9.45
CA TRP A 152 12.97 -2.23 10.73
C TRP A 152 13.09 -3.75 10.63
N SER A 153 13.57 -4.35 11.71
CA SER A 153 13.62 -5.80 11.89
C SER A 153 12.26 -6.36 12.30
N SER A 154 12.10 -7.69 12.24
CA SER A 154 10.89 -8.41 12.70
C SER A 154 10.55 -8.23 14.18
N HIS A 155 11.46 -7.66 14.98
CA HIS A 155 11.24 -7.35 16.40
C HIS A 155 10.69 -5.95 16.64
N ASN A 156 10.23 -5.28 15.58
CA ASN A 156 9.77 -3.89 15.60
C ASN A 156 10.81 -2.93 16.20
N ARG A 157 12.04 -3.04 15.70
CA ARG A 157 13.16 -2.15 16.04
C ARG A 157 13.92 -1.77 14.77
N PRO A 158 14.42 -0.53 14.66
CA PRO A 158 15.29 -0.14 13.56
C PRO A 158 16.46 -1.11 13.41
N GLU A 159 16.78 -1.45 12.17
CA GLU A 159 17.98 -2.21 11.84
C GLU A 159 19.24 -1.47 12.29
N THR A 160 20.23 -2.20 12.79
CA THR A 160 21.47 -1.62 13.32
C THR A 160 22.40 -1.09 12.24
N ARG A 161 22.27 -1.64 11.03
CA ARG A 161 23.00 -1.20 9.83
C ARG A 161 22.18 -0.17 9.05
N ALA A 162 22.86 0.73 8.35
CA ALA A 162 22.22 1.60 7.39
C ALA A 162 21.74 0.79 6.18
N ILE A 163 20.45 0.47 6.15
CA ILE A 163 19.78 -0.26 5.08
C ILE A 163 18.81 0.68 4.38
N SER A 164 18.76 0.61 3.05
CA SER A 164 17.80 1.35 2.23
C SER A 164 17.23 0.40 1.19
N GLN A 165 15.92 0.18 1.21
CA GLN A 165 15.25 -0.82 0.39
C GLN A 165 14.06 -0.26 -0.37
N SER A 166 13.78 -0.83 -1.55
CA SER A 166 12.57 -0.55 -2.32
C SER A 166 12.19 -1.74 -3.21
N LEU A 167 10.98 -1.67 -3.79
CA LEU A 167 10.56 -2.56 -4.87
C LEU A 167 10.77 -1.89 -6.23
N ILE A 168 11.04 -2.70 -7.26
CA ILE A 168 11.00 -2.35 -8.67
C ILE A 168 10.10 -3.37 -9.35
N ILE A 169 9.07 -2.89 -10.06
CA ILE A 169 8.00 -3.73 -10.62
C ILE A 169 8.12 -3.72 -12.13
N ASP A 170 8.41 -4.87 -12.73
CA ASP A 170 8.39 -5.06 -14.17
C ASP A 170 7.05 -5.71 -14.56
N VAL A 171 6.35 -5.12 -15.51
CA VAL A 171 5.03 -5.60 -15.98
C VAL A 171 5.17 -6.10 -17.41
N TYR A 172 4.89 -7.39 -17.60
CA TYR A 172 4.92 -8.06 -18.90
C TYR A 172 3.50 -8.39 -19.38
N ALA A 173 3.38 -8.90 -20.60
CA ALA A 173 2.08 -9.26 -21.14
C ALA A 173 1.37 -10.35 -20.32
N ASP A 174 2.12 -11.26 -19.70
CA ASP A 174 1.64 -12.49 -19.05
C ASP A 174 2.00 -12.62 -17.57
N HIS A 175 2.88 -11.77 -17.06
CA HIS A 175 3.28 -11.80 -15.66
C HIS A 175 3.78 -10.45 -15.15
N VAL A 176 3.82 -10.31 -13.83
CA VAL A 176 4.49 -9.21 -13.13
C VAL A 176 5.68 -9.79 -12.37
N VAL A 177 6.84 -9.13 -12.45
CA VAL A 177 8.02 -9.42 -11.64
C VAL A 177 8.21 -8.32 -10.60
N ILE A 178 8.29 -8.72 -9.34
CA ILE A 178 8.60 -7.87 -8.19
C ILE A 178 10.06 -8.08 -7.84
N ASN A 179 10.90 -7.12 -8.22
CA ASN A 179 12.30 -7.06 -7.87
C ASN A 179 12.47 -6.29 -6.55
N ARG A 180 13.35 -6.77 -5.68
CA ARG A 180 13.64 -6.17 -4.37
C ARG A 180 15.04 -5.60 -4.39
N ARG A 181 15.21 -4.31 -4.12
CA ARG A 181 16.51 -3.62 -4.21
C ARG A 181 17.02 -3.25 -2.84
N GLU A 182 18.29 -3.52 -2.55
CA GLU A 182 19.03 -2.91 -1.46
C GLU A 182 20.00 -1.87 -2.05
N HIS A 183 19.85 -0.62 -1.64
CA HIS A 183 20.49 0.52 -2.26
C HIS A 183 21.89 0.82 -1.70
N THR A 184 22.16 0.49 -0.44
CA THR A 184 23.45 0.75 0.21
C THR A 184 24.57 -0.07 -0.43
N GLU A 185 24.33 -1.37 -0.61
CA GLU A 185 25.23 -2.33 -1.26
C GLU A 185 24.97 -2.44 -2.77
N LYS A 186 23.98 -1.69 -3.29
CA LYS A 186 23.61 -1.62 -4.71
C LYS A 186 23.30 -2.99 -5.32
N ARG A 187 22.69 -3.89 -4.55
CA ARG A 187 22.41 -5.27 -4.94
C ARG A 187 20.92 -5.58 -4.99
N TRP A 188 20.58 -6.61 -5.75
CA TRP A 188 19.26 -7.22 -5.69
C TRP A 188 19.14 -8.14 -4.47
N ILE A 189 17.95 -8.20 -3.90
CA ILE A 189 17.57 -9.19 -2.87
C ILE A 189 16.88 -10.33 -3.61
N GLU A 190 17.59 -11.43 -3.76
CA GLU A 190 17.15 -12.59 -4.52
C GLU A 190 16.32 -13.57 -3.65
N PRO A 191 15.43 -14.37 -4.27
CA PRO A 191 15.02 -14.28 -5.67
C PRO A 191 14.04 -13.12 -5.92
N SER A 192 13.92 -12.65 -7.16
CA SER A 192 12.73 -11.88 -7.59
C SER A 192 11.45 -12.71 -7.45
N ILE A 193 10.29 -12.07 -7.35
CA ILE A 193 9.00 -12.75 -7.20
C ILE A 193 8.16 -12.52 -8.46
N ALA A 194 7.81 -13.57 -9.17
CA ALA A 194 6.94 -13.49 -10.34
C ALA A 194 5.51 -13.94 -10.03
N LYS A 195 4.52 -13.20 -10.54
CA LYS A 195 3.10 -13.58 -10.54
C LYS A 195 2.60 -13.60 -11.98
N GLY A 196 2.33 -14.81 -12.49
CA GLY A 196 1.63 -14.99 -13.75
C GLY A 196 0.15 -14.63 -13.64
N TYR A 197 -0.46 -14.29 -14.76
CA TYR A 197 -1.90 -14.16 -14.92
C TYR A 197 -2.32 -14.71 -16.28
N ASP A 198 -3.53 -15.26 -16.33
CA ASP A 198 -4.07 -15.85 -17.55
C ASP A 198 -4.25 -14.76 -18.62
N THR A 199 -3.34 -14.72 -19.60
CA THR A 199 -3.54 -13.98 -20.83
C THR A 199 -4.54 -14.73 -21.68
N LYS A 200 -5.70 -14.12 -21.95
CA LYS A 200 -6.62 -14.64 -22.97
C LYS A 200 -6.05 -14.41 -24.37
#